data_AF-A0A3C0N172-F1
#
_entry.id   AF-A0A3C0N172-F1
#
_cell.length_a   1.000
_cell.length_b   1.000
_cell.length_c   1.000
_cell.angle_alpha   90.00
_cell.angle_beta   90.00
_cell.angle_gamma   90.00
#
_symmetry.space_group_name_H-M   'P 1'
#
loop_
_entity.id
_entity.type
_entity.pdbx_description
1 polymer ?
#
loop_
_entity_poly.entity_id
_entity_poly.type
_entity_poly.pdbx_seq_one_letter_code
_entity_poly.pdbx_strand_id
1 'polypeptide(L)'
;MQNSIVNNDPLWFKNAIIYEVPVRAFADSNGDGIGDFRGLTEKLDYLQDLGVTALWVLPFFPSPLRDDGYDIADYTSVNPIYGTLEDFQEFL
;
A
#
# COMPACT_ATOMS: atom_id res chain seq x y z
N MET A 1 -6.56 -18.03 20.99
CA MET A 1 -6.85 -18.65 19.68
C MET A 1 -7.12 -17.51 18.72
N GLN A 2 -6.14 -17.17 17.87
CA GLN A 2 -6.27 -16.11 16.88
C GLN A 2 -7.25 -16.62 15.80
N ASN A 3 -8.48 -16.11 15.77
CA ASN A 3 -9.37 -16.38 14.65
C ASN A 3 -8.77 -15.69 13.43
N SER A 4 -8.43 -16.45 12.39
CA SER A 4 -8.08 -15.89 11.09
C SER A 4 -9.22 -14.98 10.65
N ILE A 5 -8.96 -13.69 10.55
CA ILE A 5 -9.96 -12.64 10.26
C ILE A 5 -10.55 -12.83 8.86
N VAL A 6 -9.82 -13.54 7.99
CA VAL A 6 -10.30 -14.00 6.69
C VAL A 6 -10.78 -15.44 6.86
N ASN A 7 -12.04 -15.60 7.27
CA ASN A 7 -12.76 -16.83 6.90
C ASN A 7 -12.68 -16.96 5.37
N ASN A 8 -12.63 -18.17 4.82
CA ASN A 8 -12.72 -18.44 3.36
C ASN A 8 -14.11 -18.06 2.79
N ASP A 9 -14.72 -16.98 3.28
CA ASP A 9 -15.93 -16.37 2.79
C ASP A 9 -15.61 -15.66 1.45
N PRO A 10 -16.20 -16.11 0.33
CA PRO A 10 -16.00 -15.47 -0.97
C PRO A 10 -16.50 -14.01 -0.99
N LEU A 11 -17.27 -13.58 0.02
CA LEU A 11 -17.80 -12.23 0.17
C LEU A 11 -17.10 -11.43 1.29
N TRP A 12 -15.86 -11.79 1.67
CA TRP A 12 -15.07 -11.13 2.71
C TRP A 12 -15.09 -9.59 2.63
N PHE A 13 -15.07 -9.05 1.41
CA PHE A 13 -15.05 -7.61 1.13
C PHE A 13 -16.29 -6.86 1.66
N LYS A 14 -17.44 -7.54 1.87
CA LYS A 14 -18.66 -6.92 2.43
C LYS A 14 -18.50 -6.53 3.90
N ASN A 15 -17.60 -7.20 4.61
CA ASN A 15 -17.34 -6.97 6.03
C ASN A 15 -15.96 -6.35 6.27
N ALA A 16 -15.23 -6.01 5.21
CA ALA A 16 -13.89 -5.47 5.30
C ALA A 16 -13.90 -4.04 5.85
N ILE A 17 -12.97 -3.76 6.76
CA ILE A 17 -12.59 -2.39 7.16
C ILE A 17 -11.42 -2.00 6.26
N ILE A 18 -11.71 -1.24 5.22
CA ILE A 18 -10.73 -0.83 4.21
C ILE A 18 -10.05 0.46 4.65
N TYR A 19 -8.72 0.47 4.63
CA TYR A 19 -7.92 1.66 4.83
C TYR A 19 -7.28 2.09 3.51
N GLU A 20 -7.63 3.29 3.06
CA GLU A 20 -7.05 3.92 1.87
C GLU A 20 -5.68 4.53 2.22
N VAL A 21 -4.64 4.16 1.48
CA VAL A 21 -3.25 4.56 1.78
C VAL A 21 -2.49 5.07 0.55
N PRO A 22 -2.13 6.37 0.53
CA PRO A 22 -1.16 6.88 -0.44
C PRO A 22 0.27 6.59 0.03
N VAL A 23 1.02 5.78 -0.73
CA VAL A 23 2.43 5.44 -0.43
C VAL A 23 3.23 6.72 -0.17
N ARG A 24 3.12 7.69 -1.09
CA ARG A 24 3.80 9.00 -1.06
C ARG A 24 3.68 9.77 0.26
N ALA A 25 2.56 9.67 0.96
CA ALA A 25 2.26 10.55 2.10
C ALA A 25 2.17 9.81 3.43
N PHE A 26 2.38 8.49 3.44
CA PHE A 26 2.14 7.67 4.62
C PHE A 26 3.36 7.55 5.53
N ALA A 27 4.46 7.01 5.02
CA ALA A 27 5.68 6.80 5.81
C ALA A 27 6.92 6.79 4.91
N ASP A 28 7.87 7.67 5.20
CA ASP A 28 9.17 7.80 4.55
C ASP A 28 10.22 6.99 5.32
N SER A 29 10.87 6.03 4.66
CA SER A 29 11.88 5.15 5.27
C SER A 29 13.31 5.65 5.12
N ASN A 30 13.56 6.56 4.18
CA ASN A 30 14.89 6.93 3.74
C ASN A 30 15.26 8.41 4.05
N GLY A 31 14.28 9.22 4.45
CA GLY A 31 14.44 10.61 4.88
C GLY A 31 14.43 11.63 3.74
N ASP A 32 13.97 11.28 2.54
CA ASP A 32 13.88 12.19 1.39
C ASP A 32 12.60 13.05 1.36
N GLY A 33 11.66 12.80 2.28
CA GLY A 33 10.38 13.50 2.41
C GLY A 33 9.24 12.90 1.59
N ILE A 34 9.45 11.76 0.94
CA ILE A 34 8.48 11.01 0.15
C ILE A 34 8.29 9.64 0.79
N GLY A 35 7.04 9.26 1.07
CA GLY A 35 6.74 7.93 1.55
C GLY A 35 6.97 6.86 0.48
N ASP A 36 7.40 5.67 0.92
CA ASP A 36 7.84 4.58 0.06
C ASP A 36 7.32 3.22 0.57
N PHE A 37 7.48 2.16 -0.22
CA PHE A 37 6.96 0.84 0.15
C PHE A 37 7.62 0.26 1.41
N ARG A 38 8.89 0.55 1.67
CA ARG A 38 9.56 0.06 2.89
C ARG A 38 8.95 0.73 4.12
N GLY A 39 8.74 2.03 4.06
CA GLY A 39 8.08 2.80 5.11
C GLY A 39 6.65 2.32 5.33
N LEU A 40 5.91 2.01 4.27
CA LEU A 40 4.57 1.43 4.37
C LEU A 40 4.60 0.02 5.01
N THR A 41 5.55 -0.84 4.62
CA THR A 41 5.75 -2.18 5.21
C THR A 41 6.04 -2.10 6.71
N GLU A 42 6.90 -1.17 7.15
CA GLU A 42 7.20 -0.94 8.57
C GLU A 42 6.00 -0.54 9.44
N LYS A 43 4.88 -0.14 8.82
CA LYS A 43 3.65 0.32 9.50
C LYS A 43 2.49 -0.68 9.38
N LEU A 44 2.71 -1.85 8.79
CA LEU A 44 1.67 -2.89 8.70
C LEU A 44 1.18 -3.34 10.08
N ASP A 45 2.06 -3.46 11.08
CA ASP A 45 1.67 -3.81 12.45
C ASP A 45 0.74 -2.74 13.06
N TYR A 46 1.03 -1.46 12.84
CA TYR A 46 0.15 -0.36 13.26
C TYR A 46 -1.23 -0.44 12.59
N LEU A 47 -1.29 -0.72 11.29
CA LEU A 47 -2.54 -0.85 10.55
C LEU A 47 -3.35 -2.06 11.03
N GLN A 48 -2.68 -3.18 11.30
CA GLN A 48 -3.30 -4.37 11.89
C GLN A 48 -3.85 -4.08 13.30
N ASP A 49 -3.08 -3.41 14.15
CA ASP A 49 -3.49 -3.02 15.50
C ASP A 49 -4.68 -2.05 15.49
N LEU A 50 -4.75 -1.17 14.49
CA LEU A 50 -5.90 -0.31 14.24
C LEU A 50 -7.18 -1.10 13.91
N GLY A 51 -7.03 -2.36 13.46
CA GLY A 51 -8.14 -3.26 13.13
C GLY A 51 -8.56 -3.23 11.66
N VAL A 52 -7.73 -2.68 10.76
CA VAL A 52 -8.02 -2.69 9.33
C VAL A 52 -7.87 -4.12 8.80
N THR A 53 -8.72 -4.49 7.83
CA THR A 53 -8.71 -5.86 7.27
C THR A 53 -8.26 -5.90 5.82
N ALA A 54 -8.17 -4.74 5.17
CA ALA A 54 -7.68 -4.62 3.80
C ALA A 54 -7.11 -3.21 3.57
N LEU A 55 -6.10 -3.13 2.72
CA LEU A 55 -5.53 -1.86 2.27
C LEU A 55 -5.97 -1.59 0.83
N TRP A 56 -6.39 -0.35 0.59
CA TRP A 56 -6.53 0.19 -0.76
C TRP A 56 -5.37 1.14 -1.01
N VAL A 57 -4.35 0.66 -1.73
CA VAL A 57 -3.17 1.45 -2.05
C VAL A 57 -3.47 2.32 -3.28
N LEU A 58 -3.24 3.63 -3.18
CA LEU A 58 -3.39 4.57 -4.29
C LEU A 58 -2.33 4.32 -5.37
N PRO A 59 -2.50 4.84 -6.60
CA PRO A 59 -1.57 4.60 -7.70
C PRO A 59 -0.09 4.83 -7.34
N PHE A 60 0.72 3.80 -7.52
CA PHE A 60 2.17 3.80 -7.25
C PHE A 60 3.01 3.45 -8.49
N PHE A 61 2.38 3.44 -9.66
CA PHE A 61 3.00 3.14 -10.94
C PHE A 61 3.80 4.34 -11.49
N PRO A 62 4.76 4.16 -12.41
CA PRO A 62 5.38 5.26 -13.12
C PRO A 62 4.34 6.19 -13.72
N SER A 63 4.48 7.47 -13.42
CA SER A 63 3.56 8.52 -13.82
C SER A 63 4.34 9.84 -13.93
N PRO A 64 3.99 10.73 -14.88
CA PRO A 64 4.45 12.12 -14.90
C PRO A 64 3.96 12.95 -13.71
N LEU A 65 3.07 12.41 -12.88
CA LEU A 65 2.46 13.02 -11.71
C LEU A 65 1.68 14.31 -12.02
N ARG A 66 0.98 14.35 -13.17
CA ARG A 66 0.07 15.47 -13.47
C ARG A 66 -1.27 15.32 -12.76
N ASP A 67 -1.60 14.11 -12.33
CA ASP A 67 -2.81 13.78 -11.59
C ASP A 67 -2.46 12.83 -10.42
N ASP A 68 -1.43 13.19 -9.64
CA ASP A 68 -0.97 12.45 -8.45
C ASP A 68 -0.84 10.92 -8.62
N GLY A 69 -0.41 10.47 -9.79
CA GLY A 69 -0.17 9.05 -10.10
C GLY A 69 -1.29 8.37 -10.86
N TYR A 70 -2.46 9.01 -11.03
CA TYR A 70 -3.56 8.48 -11.84
C TYR A 70 -3.29 8.55 -13.36
N ASP A 71 -2.37 9.42 -13.80
CA ASP A 71 -1.84 9.48 -15.16
C ASP A 71 -0.70 8.46 -15.38
N ILE A 72 -1.05 7.17 -15.37
CA ILE A 72 -0.11 6.03 -15.42
C ILE A 72 0.57 5.91 -16.79
N ALA A 73 1.89 5.76 -16.78
CA ALA A 73 2.74 5.55 -17.96
C ALA A 73 3.11 4.07 -18.18
N ASP A 74 3.21 3.27 -17.12
CA ASP A 74 3.48 1.83 -17.18
C ASP A 74 2.78 1.11 -16.04
N TYR A 75 1.89 0.16 -16.34
CA TYR A 75 1.10 -0.58 -15.36
C TYR A 75 1.82 -1.79 -14.75
N THR A 76 3.06 -2.07 -15.17
CA THR A 76 3.78 -3.30 -14.81
C THR A 76 4.99 -3.08 -13.90
N SER A 77 5.35 -1.82 -13.64
CA SER A 77 6.46 -1.44 -12.78
C SER A 77 6.00 -0.49 -11.67
N VAL A 78 6.88 -0.29 -10.69
CA VAL A 78 6.69 0.66 -9.58
C VAL A 78 7.37 1.98 -9.93
N ASN A 79 6.75 3.11 -9.57
CA ASN A 79 7.39 4.41 -9.72
C ASN A 79 8.66 4.44 -8.86
N PRO A 80 9.84 4.75 -9.42
CA PRO A 80 11.10 4.71 -8.67
C PRO A 80 11.13 5.63 -7.42
N ILE A 81 10.25 6.63 -7.34
CA ILE A 81 10.10 7.48 -6.16
C ILE A 81 9.51 6.74 -4.95
N TYR A 82 8.88 5.58 -5.14
CA TYR A 82 8.24 4.78 -4.08
C TYR A 82 9.02 3.49 -3.77
N GLY A 83 10.13 3.22 -4.46
CA GLY A 83 10.93 2.00 -4.33
C GLY A 83 11.00 1.18 -5.61
N THR A 84 11.32 -0.11 -5.46
CA THR A 84 11.44 -1.06 -6.57
C THR A 84 10.25 -2.02 -6.65
N LEU A 85 10.21 -2.85 -7.69
CA LEU A 85 9.22 -3.91 -7.79
C LEU A 85 9.40 -4.95 -6.66
N GLU A 86 10.64 -5.20 -6.25
CA GLU A 86 10.97 -6.07 -5.13
C GLU A 86 10.46 -5.52 -3.79
N ASP A 87 10.58 -4.21 -3.55
CA ASP A 87 10.02 -3.58 -2.34
C ASP A 87 8.49 -3.75 -2.28
N PHE A 88 7.80 -3.65 -3.43
CA PHE A 88 6.35 -3.92 -3.52
C PHE A 88 6.01 -5.40 -3.32
N GLN A 89 6.85 -6.31 -3.82
CA GLN A 89 6.66 -7.76 -3.62
C GLN A 89 6.83 -8.16 -2.16
N GLU A 90 7.74 -7.51 -1.43
CA GLU A 90 7.92 -7.74 0.02
C GLU A 90 6.72 -7.22 0.83
N PHE A 91 6.07 -6.15 0.36
CA PHE A 91 4.87 -5.60 0.98
C PHE A 91 3.61 -6.48 0.83
N LEU A 92 3.52 -7.30 -0.24
CA LEU A 92 2.37 -8.15 -0.58
C LEU A 92 2.28 -9.44 0.25
#